data_AF-A0A7Z0VL41-F1
#
_entry.id   AF-A0A7Z0VL41-F1
#
_cell.length_a   1.000
_cell.length_b   1.000
_cell.length_c   1.000
_cell.angle_alpha   90.00
_cell.angle_beta   90.00
_cell.angle_gamma   90.00
#
_symmetry.space_group_name_H-M   'P 1'
#
loop_
_entity.id
_entity.type
_entity.pdbx_description
1 polymer ?
#
loop_
_entity_poly.entity_id
_entity_poly.type
_entity_poly.pdbx_seq_one_letter_code
_entity_poly.pdbx_strand_id
1 'polypeptide(L)'
;MTAAILIITTLGIVMGTMLGVAARYLAVEGNPLVVEIEELLPGSQCGQCGYPGCTPAAEAVANGEAPVTLCPPGGKALVESLAEKLGVSVDLSEVDEKHPMIAFVHENFCIGCTKCFKRCPTDAILGGPKQIHAVFSDACTGCEKCVDVCPTECIELRVIKPTLQTWYWPEPSKAA
;
A
#
# COMPACT_ATOMS: atom_id res chain seq x y z
N MET A 1 14.15 -36.66 -35.00
CA MET A 1 14.73 -35.58 -34.15
C MET A 1 14.55 -34.21 -34.79
N THR A 2 15.02 -33.99 -36.03
CA THR A 2 14.88 -32.71 -36.75
C THR A 2 13.42 -32.25 -36.97
N ALA A 3 12.51 -33.17 -37.30
CA ALA A 3 11.10 -32.85 -37.50
C ALA A 3 10.41 -32.31 -36.23
N ALA A 4 10.71 -32.87 -35.06
CA ALA A 4 10.16 -32.41 -33.79
C ALA A 4 10.65 -31.00 -33.43
N ILE A 5 11.94 -30.72 -33.68
CA ILE A 5 12.53 -29.39 -33.47
C ILE A 5 11.84 -28.35 -34.36
N LEU A 6 11.61 -28.67 -35.64
CA LEU A 6 10.92 -27.78 -36.58
C LEU A 6 9.49 -27.46 -36.12
N ILE A 7 8.72 -28.48 -35.72
CA ILE A 7 7.32 -28.31 -35.31
C ILE A 7 7.19 -27.42 -34.06
N ILE A 8 8.03 -27.64 -33.05
CA ILE A 8 7.99 -26.84 -31.82
C ILE A 8 8.41 -25.39 -32.10
N THR A 9 9.42 -25.20 -32.96
CA THR A 9 9.91 -23.87 -33.32
C THR A 9 8.86 -23.07 -34.10
N THR A 10 8.19 -23.69 -35.09
CA THR A 10 7.16 -23.00 -35.86
C THR A 10 5.94 -22.68 -35.01
N LEU A 11 5.50 -23.61 -34.15
CA LEU A 11 4.39 -23.35 -33.24
C LEU A 11 4.70 -22.19 -32.27
N GLY A 12 5.91 -22.14 -31.73
CA GLY A 12 6.35 -21.06 -30.85
C GLY A 12 6.36 -19.70 -31.54
N ILE A 13 6.85 -19.63 -32.78
CA ILE A 13 6.83 -18.40 -33.59
C ILE A 13 5.40 -17.97 -33.88
N VAL A 14 4.53 -18.89 -34.29
CA VAL A 14 3.13 -18.58 -34.63
C VAL A 14 2.36 -18.10 -33.39
N MET A 15 2.44 -18.82 -32.27
CA MET A 15 1.76 -18.40 -31.04
C MET A 15 2.36 -17.10 -30.48
N GLY A 16 3.68 -16.94 -30.50
CA GLY A 16 4.35 -15.74 -30.02
C GLY A 16 4.00 -14.50 -30.84
N THR A 17 4.00 -14.62 -32.17
CA THR A 17 3.58 -13.52 -33.06
C THR A 17 2.10 -13.20 -32.92
N MET A 18 1.23 -14.21 -32.81
CA MET A 18 -0.20 -14.00 -32.57
C MET A 18 -0.47 -13.25 -31.26
N LEU A 19 0.16 -13.67 -30.16
CA LEU A 19 0.02 -12.99 -28.86
C LEU A 19 0.63 -11.59 -28.87
N GLY A 20 1.78 -11.40 -29.52
CA GLY A 20 2.44 -10.09 -29.62
C GLY A 20 1.63 -9.09 -30.45
N VAL A 21 1.01 -9.53 -31.54
CA VAL A 21 0.10 -8.70 -32.35
C VAL A 21 -1.16 -8.38 -31.56
N ALA A 22 -1.76 -9.37 -30.89
CA ALA A 22 -2.93 -9.16 -30.05
C ALA A 22 -2.66 -8.14 -28.93
N ALA A 23 -1.52 -8.26 -28.25
CA ALA A 23 -1.13 -7.36 -27.16
C ALA A 23 -0.95 -5.90 -27.61
N ARG A 24 -0.51 -5.66 -28.85
CA ARG A 24 -0.37 -4.31 -29.40
C ARG A 24 -1.68 -3.76 -29.96
N TYR A 25 -2.45 -4.58 -30.67
CA TYR A 25 -3.68 -4.13 -31.33
C TYR A 25 -4.81 -3.91 -30.32
N LEU A 26 -4.85 -4.68 -29.23
CA LEU A 26 -5.85 -4.57 -28.16
C LEU A 26 -5.34 -3.76 -26.95
N ALA A 27 -4.22 -3.06 -27.08
CA ALA A 27 -3.72 -2.19 -26.01
C ALA A 27 -4.72 -1.05 -25.79
N VAL A 28 -5.37 -1.06 -24.63
CA VAL A 28 -6.24 0.05 -24.20
C VAL A 28 -5.34 1.10 -23.55
N GLU A 29 -5.33 2.31 -24.09
CA GLU A 29 -4.70 3.45 -23.42
C GLU A 29 -5.51 3.77 -22.16
N GLY A 30 -4.89 3.61 -20.98
CA GLY A 30 -5.51 3.93 -19.70
C GLY A 30 -5.75 5.44 -19.57
N ASN A 31 -6.65 5.82 -18.65
CA ASN A 31 -6.87 7.23 -18.33
C ASN A 31 -5.58 7.82 -17.72
N PRO A 32 -4.94 8.83 -18.33
CA PRO A 32 -3.68 9.39 -17.85
C PRO A 32 -3.80 9.96 -16.43
N LEU A 33 -4.99 10.43 -16.04
CA LEU A 33 -5.24 10.94 -14.69
C LEU A 33 -5.03 9.88 -13.61
N VAL A 34 -5.30 8.60 -13.91
CA VAL A 34 -5.13 7.50 -12.96
C VAL A 34 -3.66 7.33 -12.61
N VAL A 35 -2.78 7.36 -13.62
CA VAL A 35 -1.34 7.25 -13.42
C VAL A 35 -0.84 8.41 -12.57
N GLU A 36 -1.30 9.63 -12.87
CA GLU A 36 -0.87 10.80 -12.13
C GLU A 36 -1.38 10.83 -10.68
N ILE A 37 -2.59 10.31 -10.41
CA ILE A 37 -3.10 10.15 -9.05
C ILE A 37 -2.33 9.05 -8.31
N GLU A 38 -2.04 7.94 -8.99
CA GLU A 38 -1.27 6.83 -8.43
C GLU A 38 0.14 7.26 -8.03
N GLU A 39 0.79 8.12 -8.81
CA GLU A 39 2.10 8.71 -8.49
C GLU A 39 2.07 9.60 -7.24
N LEU A 40 0.93 10.21 -6.91
CA LEU A 40 0.75 10.96 -5.67
C LEU A 40 0.52 10.04 -4.47
N LEU A 41 -0.03 8.83 -4.67
CA LEU A 41 -0.29 7.89 -3.59
C LEU A 41 1.02 7.36 -2.99
N PRO A 42 1.04 6.97 -1.70
CA PRO A 42 2.25 6.43 -1.06
C PRO A 42 2.78 5.10 -1.63
N GLY A 43 2.08 4.46 -2.58
CA GLY A 43 2.49 3.20 -3.21
C GLY A 43 2.53 1.97 -2.28
N SER A 44 2.04 2.08 -1.04
CA SER A 44 2.19 1.02 -0.02
C SER A 44 1.29 -0.21 -0.23
N GLN A 45 0.30 -0.14 -1.13
CA GLN A 45 -0.66 -1.22 -1.44
C GLN A 45 -1.28 -1.86 -0.18
N CYS A 46 -1.45 -1.05 0.88
CA CYS A 46 -1.85 -1.55 2.20
C CYS A 46 -3.34 -1.90 2.30
N GLY A 47 -4.18 -1.36 1.42
CA GLY A 47 -5.63 -1.62 1.38
C GLY A 47 -6.43 -1.09 2.57
N GLN A 48 -5.87 -0.18 3.38
CA GLN A 48 -6.59 0.50 4.47
C GLN A 48 -7.77 1.33 3.94
N CYS A 49 -7.68 1.77 2.69
CA CYS A 49 -8.68 2.57 2.00
C CYS A 49 -9.85 1.73 1.43
N GLY A 50 -9.86 0.40 1.62
CA GLY A 50 -10.89 -0.51 1.13
C GLY A 50 -10.66 -1.05 -0.29
N TYR A 51 -9.69 -0.51 -1.03
CA TYR A 51 -9.31 -1.00 -2.36
C TYR A 51 -8.15 -2.01 -2.28
N PRO A 52 -8.06 -2.97 -3.23
CA PRO A 52 -7.05 -4.03 -3.19
C PRO A 52 -5.62 -3.53 -3.50
N GLY A 53 -5.46 -2.30 -4.02
CA GLY A 53 -4.17 -1.70 -4.35
C GLY A 53 -4.28 -0.20 -4.63
N CYS A 54 -3.14 0.45 -4.93
CA CYS A 54 -3.08 1.89 -5.22
C CYS A 54 -3.70 2.24 -6.58
N THR A 55 -3.46 1.44 -7.63
CA THR A 55 -4.05 1.64 -8.97
C THR A 55 -5.59 1.68 -8.94
N PRO A 56 -6.32 0.67 -8.40
CA PRO A 56 -7.78 0.72 -8.36
C PRO A 56 -8.32 1.80 -7.42
N ALA A 57 -7.57 2.18 -6.39
CA ALA A 57 -7.90 3.34 -5.56
C ALA A 57 -7.81 4.64 -6.36
N ALA A 58 -6.75 4.80 -7.17
CA ALA A 58 -6.55 5.95 -8.04
C ALA A 58 -7.62 6.03 -9.14
N GLU A 59 -8.03 4.90 -9.72
CA GLU A 59 -9.15 4.83 -10.67
C GLU A 59 -10.46 5.32 -10.05
N ALA A 60 -10.79 4.86 -8.84
CA ALA A 60 -12.00 5.27 -8.15
C ALA A 60 -12.00 6.78 -7.83
N VAL A 61 -10.85 7.35 -7.47
CA VAL A 61 -10.70 8.79 -7.27
C VAL A 61 -10.82 9.55 -8.59
N ALA A 62 -10.17 9.07 -9.66
CA ALA A 62 -10.23 9.67 -10.99
C ALA A 62 -11.65 9.72 -11.56
N ASN A 63 -12.45 8.68 -11.28
CA ASN A 63 -13.84 8.56 -11.72
C ASN A 63 -14.84 9.30 -10.80
N GLY A 64 -14.38 9.86 -9.68
CA GLY A 64 -15.25 10.51 -8.68
C GLY A 64 -16.09 9.54 -7.84
N GLU A 65 -15.74 8.26 -7.82
CA GLU A 65 -16.39 7.22 -7.00
C GLU A 65 -15.89 7.21 -5.55
N ALA A 66 -14.66 7.69 -5.32
CA ALA A 66 -14.04 7.77 -4.00
C ALA A 66 -13.64 9.21 -3.63
N PRO A 67 -13.75 9.61 -2.35
CA PRO A 67 -13.31 10.93 -1.90
C PRO A 67 -11.78 11.05 -1.92
N VAL A 68 -11.26 12.27 -2.02
CA VAL A 68 -9.80 12.52 -1.96
C VAL A 68 -9.18 12.23 -0.58
N THR A 69 -10.01 12.14 0.47
CA THR A 69 -9.63 11.74 1.84
C THR A 69 -9.52 10.23 2.04
N LEU A 70 -9.69 9.46 0.97
CA LEU A 70 -9.68 8.00 0.90
C LEU A 70 -8.49 7.30 1.56
N CYS A 71 -7.30 7.91 1.53
CA CYS A 71 -6.05 7.23 1.83
C CYS A 71 -5.52 7.62 3.22
N PRO A 72 -5.77 6.81 4.29
CA PRO A 72 -5.31 7.14 5.64
C PRO A 72 -3.79 7.36 5.77
N PRO A 73 -2.90 6.57 5.12
CA PRO A 73 -1.47 6.75 5.30
C PRO A 73 -0.91 8.00 4.60
N GLY A 74 -1.65 8.59 3.66
CA GLY A 74 -1.22 9.81 2.97
C GLY A 74 -1.46 11.09 3.76
N GLY A 75 -2.39 11.07 4.72
CA GLY A 75 -2.71 12.23 5.57
C GLY A 75 -3.12 13.48 4.78
N LYS A 76 -3.02 14.65 5.44
CA LYS A 76 -3.47 15.93 4.87
C LYS A 76 -2.69 16.37 3.63
N ALA A 77 -1.38 16.17 3.62
CA ALA A 77 -0.52 16.57 2.50
C ALA A 77 -0.93 15.87 1.18
N LEU A 78 -1.32 14.60 1.26
CA LEU A 78 -1.86 13.89 0.10
C LEU A 78 -3.21 14.47 -0.33
N VAL A 79 -4.10 14.71 0.62
CA VAL A 79 -5.44 15.27 0.35
C VAL A 79 -5.34 16.61 -0.35
N GLU A 80 -4.45 17.50 0.10
CA GLU A 80 -4.17 18.79 -0.54
C GLU A 80 -3.67 18.63 -1.98
N SER A 81 -2.71 17.73 -2.20
CA SER A 81 -2.15 17.47 -3.53
C SER A 81 -3.21 16.91 -4.49
N LEU A 82 -4.07 16.02 -4.01
CA LEU A 82 -5.19 15.47 -4.78
C LEU A 82 -6.28 16.51 -5.05
N ALA A 83 -6.59 17.35 -4.07
CA ALA A 83 -7.57 18.43 -4.17
C ALA A 83 -7.17 19.46 -5.22
N GLU A 84 -5.90 19.91 -5.20
CA GLU A 84 -5.34 20.81 -6.20
C GLU A 84 -5.42 20.19 -7.59
N LYS A 85 -5.06 18.90 -7.71
CA LYS A 85 -5.04 18.19 -8.99
C LYS A 85 -6.43 18.01 -9.61
N LEU A 86 -7.43 17.73 -8.78
CA LEU A 86 -8.80 17.48 -9.22
C LEU A 86 -9.65 18.77 -9.22
N GLY A 87 -9.10 19.89 -8.75
CA GLY A 87 -9.83 21.16 -8.64
C GLY A 87 -10.99 21.12 -7.63
N VAL A 88 -10.91 20.25 -6.62
CA VAL A 88 -11.97 20.07 -5.61
C VAL A 88 -11.59 20.80 -4.33
N SER A 89 -12.49 21.62 -3.79
CA SER A 89 -12.32 22.23 -2.47
C SER A 89 -12.62 21.21 -1.38
N VAL A 90 -11.64 20.91 -0.51
CA VAL A 90 -11.79 19.96 0.59
C VAL A 90 -11.72 20.71 1.92
N ASP A 91 -12.63 20.39 2.83
CA ASP A 91 -12.50 20.81 4.21
C ASP A 91 -11.55 19.87 4.96
N LEU A 92 -10.37 20.38 5.31
CA LEU A 92 -9.32 19.62 6.00
C LEU A 92 -9.56 19.49 7.51
N SER A 93 -10.62 20.10 8.04
CA SER A 93 -10.95 20.03 9.47
C SER A 93 -11.34 18.62 9.93
N GLU A 94 -11.89 17.80 9.04
CA GLU A 94 -12.33 16.44 9.34
C GLU A 94 -11.24 15.38 9.11
N VAL A 95 -10.10 15.77 8.52
CA VAL A 95 -8.97 14.84 8.33
C VAL A 95 -8.21 14.73 9.64
N ASP A 96 -8.50 13.67 10.39
CA ASP A 96 -7.87 13.37 11.67
C ASP A 96 -6.36 13.13 11.49
N GLU A 97 -5.52 13.96 12.12
CA GLU A 97 -4.06 13.76 12.18
C GLU A 97 -3.76 12.64 13.17
N LYS A 98 -4.08 11.40 12.81
CA LYS A 98 -3.65 10.23 13.58
C LYS A 98 -2.14 10.13 13.50
N HIS A 99 -1.47 10.25 14.65
CA HIS A 99 -0.04 10.02 14.74
C HIS A 99 0.33 8.64 14.19
N PRO A 100 1.49 8.50 13.53
CA PRO A 100 1.90 7.22 12.96
C PRO A 100 2.00 6.16 14.06
N MET A 101 1.24 5.08 13.88
CA MET A 101 1.25 3.93 14.76
C MET A 101 2.05 2.79 14.12
N ILE A 102 2.83 2.08 14.93
CA ILE A 102 3.60 0.91 14.50
C ILE A 102 3.22 -0.30 15.33
N ALA A 103 3.24 -1.47 14.69
CA ALA A 103 3.08 -2.73 15.38
C ALA A 103 4.30 -3.01 16.27
N PHE A 104 4.05 -3.49 17.48
CA PHE A 104 5.05 -3.96 18.43
C PHE A 104 4.69 -5.38 18.86
N VAL A 105 5.64 -6.30 18.77
CA VAL A 105 5.44 -7.72 19.14
C VAL A 105 5.95 -7.95 20.55
N HIS A 106 5.08 -8.45 21.42
CA HIS A 106 5.48 -8.89 22.77
C HIS A 106 6.19 -10.24 22.69
N GLU A 107 7.51 -10.20 22.86
CA GLU A 107 8.41 -11.34 22.73
C GLU A 107 8.00 -12.55 23.59
N ASN A 108 7.52 -12.29 24.81
CA ASN A 108 7.11 -13.31 25.78
C ASN A 108 5.91 -14.17 25.32
N PHE A 109 5.09 -13.67 24.40
CA PHE A 109 3.86 -14.32 23.95
C PHE A 109 3.92 -14.75 22.48
N CYS A 110 5.02 -14.43 21.78
CA CYS A 110 5.20 -14.80 20.39
C CYS A 110 5.62 -16.28 20.26
N ILE A 111 4.73 -17.11 19.72
CA ILE A 111 4.99 -18.54 19.47
C ILE A 111 5.65 -18.84 18.11
N GLY A 112 5.96 -17.81 17.32
CA GLY A 112 6.60 -17.98 16.01
C GLY A 112 5.74 -18.67 14.95
N CYS A 113 4.43 -18.37 14.92
CA CYS A 113 3.47 -19.02 14.01
C CYS A 113 3.52 -18.54 12.54
N THR A 114 4.24 -17.45 12.23
CA THR A 114 4.41 -16.86 10.89
C THR A 114 3.16 -16.29 10.22
N LYS A 115 2.00 -16.24 10.90
CA LYS A 115 0.76 -15.67 10.32
C LYS A 115 0.89 -14.18 10.06
N CYS A 116 1.45 -13.43 11.01
CA CYS A 116 1.69 -11.99 10.88
C CYS A 116 2.65 -11.67 9.72
N PHE A 117 3.75 -12.43 9.60
CA PHE A 117 4.71 -12.33 8.50
C PHE A 117 4.03 -12.43 7.13
N LYS A 118 3.22 -13.47 6.93
CA LYS A 118 2.53 -13.71 5.64
C LYS A 118 1.44 -12.70 5.31
N ARG A 119 0.95 -11.96 6.30
CA ARG A 119 -0.16 -11.02 6.13
C ARG A 119 0.31 -9.56 6.00
N CYS A 120 1.56 -9.28 6.34
CA CYS A 120 2.10 -7.93 6.25
C CYS A 120 2.22 -7.51 4.77
N PRO A 121 1.55 -6.43 4.33
CA PRO A 121 1.62 -6.00 2.93
C PRO A 121 2.93 -5.29 2.58
N THR A 122 3.65 -4.77 3.56
CA THR A 122 4.89 -4.00 3.38
C THR A 122 6.12 -4.78 3.82
N ASP A 123 5.99 -6.08 4.12
CA ASP A 123 7.06 -6.95 4.61
C ASP A 123 7.82 -6.38 5.83
N ALA A 124 7.15 -5.57 6.65
CA ALA A 124 7.74 -4.93 7.82
C ALA A 124 8.06 -5.90 8.97
N ILE A 125 7.55 -7.13 8.92
CA ILE A 125 7.74 -8.14 9.96
C ILE A 125 8.84 -9.11 9.53
N LEU A 126 9.81 -9.36 10.40
CA LEU A 126 10.85 -10.34 10.18
C LEU A 126 10.76 -11.45 11.23
N GLY A 127 10.82 -12.70 10.79
CA GLY A 127 10.83 -13.85 11.69
C GLY A 127 10.62 -15.16 10.93
N GLY A 128 11.13 -16.24 11.50
CA GLY A 128 10.97 -17.60 10.98
C GLY A 128 10.01 -18.44 11.81
N PRO A 129 9.69 -19.66 11.35
CA PRO A 129 8.96 -20.63 12.15
C PRO A 129 9.65 -20.87 13.48
N LYS A 130 8.89 -20.82 14.58
CA LYS A 130 9.40 -20.99 15.96
C LYS A 130 10.45 -19.96 16.39
N GLN A 131 10.52 -18.82 15.72
CA GLN A 131 11.35 -17.69 16.11
C GLN A 131 10.47 -16.50 16.53
N ILE A 132 11.01 -15.65 17.41
CA ILE A 132 10.34 -14.40 17.79
C ILE A 132 10.37 -13.47 16.59
N HIS A 133 9.22 -12.89 16.26
CA HIS A 133 9.09 -11.97 15.14
C HIS A 133 9.35 -10.54 15.63
N ALA A 134 10.07 -9.76 14.83
CA ALA A 134 10.33 -8.34 15.08
C ALA A 134 9.68 -7.49 13.99
N VAL A 135 9.35 -6.24 14.31
CA VAL A 135 8.77 -5.28 13.37
C VAL A 135 9.81 -4.19 13.11
N PHE A 136 10.08 -3.92 11.83
CA PHE A 136 10.83 -2.75 11.41
C PHE A 136 9.91 -1.53 11.40
N SER A 137 10.19 -0.55 12.27
CA SER A 137 9.41 0.69 12.39
C SER A 137 9.28 1.43 11.07
N ASP A 138 10.35 1.44 10.29
CA ASP A 138 10.47 2.29 9.10
C ASP A 138 9.66 1.74 7.91
N ALA A 139 9.33 0.45 7.92
CA ALA A 139 8.50 -0.20 6.90
C ALA A 139 7.06 -0.43 7.37
N CYS A 140 6.77 -0.26 8.66
CA CYS A 140 5.45 -0.52 9.21
C CYS A 140 4.52 0.67 8.97
N THR A 141 3.41 0.43 8.28
CA THR A 141 2.38 1.45 7.98
C THR A 141 1.23 1.49 9.00
N GLY A 142 1.31 0.70 10.07
CA GLY A 142 0.25 0.65 11.09
C GLY A 142 -1.08 0.09 10.58
N CYS A 143 -1.08 -0.75 9.53
CA CYS A 143 -2.33 -1.26 8.92
C CYS A 143 -3.14 -2.28 9.73
N GLU A 144 -2.70 -2.61 10.94
CA GLU A 144 -3.38 -3.48 11.91
C GLU A 144 -3.65 -4.94 11.48
N LYS A 145 -3.48 -5.28 10.20
CA LYS A 145 -3.69 -6.65 9.65
C LYS A 145 -2.93 -7.75 10.37
N CYS A 146 -1.81 -7.43 11.00
CA CYS A 146 -1.01 -8.38 11.76
C CYS A 146 -1.62 -8.70 13.14
N VAL A 147 -2.30 -7.73 13.75
CA VAL A 147 -3.02 -7.88 15.02
C VAL A 147 -4.18 -8.86 14.82
N ASP A 148 -4.98 -8.66 13.76
CA ASP A 148 -6.15 -9.50 13.43
C ASP A 148 -5.84 -10.99 13.26
N VAL A 149 -4.64 -11.33 12.78
CA VAL A 149 -4.26 -12.72 12.47
C VAL A 149 -3.43 -13.39 13.56
N CYS A 150 -3.05 -12.65 14.61
CA CYS A 150 -2.19 -13.17 15.67
C CYS A 150 -2.98 -14.08 16.62
N PRO A 151 -2.70 -15.40 16.68
CA PRO A 151 -3.50 -16.32 17.50
C PRO A 151 -3.28 -16.17 19.00
N THR A 152 -2.19 -15.51 19.41
CA THR A 152 -1.86 -15.22 20.80
C THR A 152 -2.08 -13.76 21.17
N GLU A 153 -2.61 -12.95 20.24
CA GLU A 153 -2.87 -11.52 20.43
C GLU A 153 -1.67 -10.74 20.98
N CYS A 154 -0.45 -11.18 20.66
CA CYS A 154 0.78 -10.61 21.20
C CYS A 154 1.26 -9.33 20.51
N ILE A 155 0.48 -8.76 19.58
CA ILE A 155 0.87 -7.59 18.79
C ILE A 155 0.01 -6.41 19.18
N GLU A 156 0.64 -5.28 19.51
CA GLU A 156 -0.04 -4.03 19.84
C GLU A 156 0.43 -2.89 18.93
N LEU A 157 -0.43 -1.91 18.68
CA LEU A 157 -0.05 -0.70 17.94
C LEU A 157 0.36 0.39 18.92
N ARG A 158 1.60 0.85 18.79
CA ARG A 158 2.16 1.95 19.59
C ARG A 158 2.31 3.18 18.72
N VAL A 159 1.92 4.33 19.25
CA VAL A 159 2.21 5.62 18.64
C VAL A 159 3.73 5.86 18.72
N ILE A 160 4.35 6.20 17.58
CA ILE A 160 5.74 6.64 17.57
C ILE A 160 5.80 8.00 18.26
N LYS A 161 6.54 8.10 19.37
CA LYS A 161 6.82 9.40 19.97
C LYS A 161 7.69 10.22 19.02
N PRO A 162 7.35 11.49 18.74
CA PRO A 162 8.20 12.33 17.92
C PRO A 162 9.59 12.43 18.54
N THR A 163 10.61 12.21 17.73
CA THR A 163 12.03 12.38 18.10
C THR A 163 12.50 13.72 17.59
N LEU A 164 13.66 14.22 18.04
CA LEU A 164 14.25 15.45 17.50
C LEU A 164 14.45 15.43 15.98
N GLN A 165 14.56 14.24 15.38
CA GLN A 165 14.71 14.06 13.93
C GLN A 165 13.37 14.08 13.17
N THR A 166 12.27 13.68 13.83
CA THR A 166 10.93 13.60 13.23
C THR A 166 10.00 14.70 13.72
N TRP A 167 10.49 15.57 14.60
CA TRP A 167 9.76 16.69 15.16
C TRP A 167 9.72 17.84 14.15
N TYR A 168 8.50 18.28 13.83
CA TYR A 168 8.23 19.51 13.10
C TYR A 168 7.55 20.50 14.03
N TRP A 169 7.71 21.79 13.75
CA TRP A 169 7.00 22.83 14.50
C TRP A 169 5.51 22.72 14.18
N PRO A 170 4.64 22.38 15.15
CA PRO A 170 3.20 22.32 14.89
C PRO A 170 2.69 23.72 14.54
N GLU A 171 1.67 23.79 13.67
CA GLU A 171 1.05 25.08 13.34
C GLU A 171 0.62 25.81 14.62
N PRO A 172 0.97 27.10 14.79
CA PRO A 172 0.70 27.84 16.03
C PRO A 172 -0.79 27.85 16.43
N SER A 173 -1.71 27.69 15.47
CA SER A 173 -3.15 27.63 15.69
C SER A 173 -3.63 26.34 16.38
N LYS A 174 -2.87 25.24 16.28
CA LYS A 174 -3.21 23.92 16.85
C LYS A 174 -2.45 23.60 18.14
N ALA A 175 -1.60 24.51 18.60
CA ALA A 175 -0.69 24.31 19.74
C ALA A 175 -1.24 24.81 21.09
N ALA A 176 -2.50 25.24 21.15
CA ALA A 176 -3.17 25.78 22.34
C ALA A 176 -4.10 24.76 23.01
#